data_AF-A0AA44NKN5-F1
#
_entry.id   AF-A0AA44NKN5-F1
#
_cell.length_a   1.000
_cell.length_b   1.000
_cell.length_c   1.000
_cell.angle_alpha   90.00
_cell.angle_beta   90.00
_cell.angle_gamma   90.00
#
_symmetry.space_group_name_H-M   'P 1'
#
loop_
_entity.id
_entity.type
_entity.pdbx_description
1 polymer ?
#
loop_
_entity_poly.entity_id
_entity_poly.type
_entity_poly.pdbx_seq_one_letter_code
_entity_poly.pdbx_strand_id
1 'polypeptide(L)'
;MDNDKALLSLCVLLVVVAIPVLILKLTRLGNDDLIKDGKYWTTACSLKEVDIPTGMFTSNINRLDCSGVVVNVVTDKYDQAVSAYNKSKNQG
;
A
#
# COMPACT_ATOMS: atom_id res chain seq x y z
N MET A 1 36.41 -29.27 8.02
CA MET A 1 36.76 -27.90 7.61
C MET A 1 36.08 -27.48 6.30
N ASP A 2 35.87 -28.36 5.33
CA ASP A 2 35.12 -28.03 4.09
C ASP A 2 33.60 -28.01 4.26
N ASN A 3 33.05 -28.90 5.10
CA ASN A 3 31.61 -28.98 5.34
C ASN A 3 31.07 -27.73 6.06
N ASP A 4 31.86 -27.12 6.94
CA ASP A 4 31.49 -25.90 7.67
C ASP A 4 31.39 -24.70 6.72
N LYS A 5 32.32 -24.60 5.76
CA LYS A 5 32.31 -23.57 4.71
C LYS A 5 31.15 -23.78 3.73
N ALA A 6 30.85 -25.02 3.37
CA ALA A 6 29.72 -25.36 2.52
C ALA A 6 28.38 -25.04 3.20
N LEU A 7 28.26 -25.36 4.49
CA LEU A 7 27.08 -25.03 5.31
C LEU A 7 26.88 -23.51 5.43
N LEU A 8 27.95 -22.77 5.76
CA LEU A 8 27.93 -21.31 5.81
C LEU A 8 27.53 -20.69 4.46
N SER A 9 28.10 -21.20 3.36
CA SER A 9 27.77 -20.75 2.01
C SER A 9 26.29 -20.96 1.67
N LEU A 10 25.74 -22.13 2.01
CA LEU A 10 24.32 -22.44 1.78
C LEU A 10 23.40 -21.54 2.61
N CYS A 11 23.72 -21.28 3.88
CA CYS A 11 22.97 -20.35 4.72
C CYS A 11 22.96 -18.93 4.14
N VAL A 12 24.11 -18.45 3.66
CA VAL A 12 24.22 -17.13 3.03
C VAL A 12 23.36 -17.06 1.77
N LEU A 13 23.42 -18.09 0.91
CA LEU A 13 22.57 -18.18 -0.28
C LEU A 13 21.07 -18.14 0.06
N LEU A 14 20.64 -18.88 1.08
CA LEU A 14 19.25 -18.89 1.53
C LEU A 14 18.78 -17.50 2.00
N VAL A 15 19.60 -16.79 2.77
CA VAL A 15 19.29 -15.43 3.23
C VAL A 15 19.21 -14.46 2.05
N VAL A 16 20.16 -14.55 1.12
CA VAL A 16 20.22 -13.70 -0.09
C VAL A 16 18.99 -13.89 -0.99
N VAL A 17 18.39 -15.09 -1.03
CA VAL A 17 17.16 -15.35 -1.79
C VAL A 17 15.90 -14.99 -0.99
N ALA A 18 15.88 -15.29 0.31
CA ALA A 18 14.71 -15.08 1.15
C ALA A 18 14.37 -13.59 1.33
N ILE A 19 15.38 -12.73 1.49
CA ILE A 19 15.16 -11.29 1.73
C ILE A 19 14.45 -10.62 0.52
N PRO A 20 14.92 -10.74 -0.73
CA PRO A 20 14.23 -10.18 -1.90
C PRO A 20 12.81 -10.73 -2.08
N VAL A 21 12.61 -12.04 -1.85
CA VAL A 21 11.29 -12.65 -1.94
C VAL A 21 10.34 -12.08 -0.90
N LEU A 22 10.81 -11.87 0.33
CA LEU A 22 10.04 -11.24 1.40
C LEU A 22 9.67 -9.80 1.02
N ILE A 23 10.64 -9.00 0.57
CA ILE A 23 10.40 -7.62 0.12
C ILE A 23 9.35 -7.59 -0.98
N LEU A 24 9.48 -8.45 -2.01
CA LEU A 24 8.51 -8.55 -3.10
C LEU A 24 7.10 -8.89 -2.61
N LYS A 25 6.97 -9.83 -1.66
CA LYS A 25 5.66 -10.18 -1.08
C LYS A 25 5.06 -9.02 -0.30
N LEU A 26 5.86 -8.30 0.48
CA LEU A 26 5.40 -7.11 1.23
C LEU A 26 4.96 -5.99 0.28
N THR A 27 5.71 -5.74 -0.80
CA THR A 27 5.33 -4.74 -1.81
C THR A 27 4.03 -5.12 -2.52
N ARG A 28 3.85 -6.39 -2.87
CA ARG A 28 2.59 -6.87 -3.48
C ARG A 28 1.41 -6.70 -2.54
N LEU A 29 1.56 -7.10 -1.28
CA LEU A 29 0.50 -6.95 -0.27
C LEU A 29 0.09 -5.48 -0.12
N GLY A 30 1.06 -4.56 -0.04
CA GLY A 30 0.77 -3.12 0.00
C GLY A 30 0.02 -2.63 -1.23
N ASN A 31 0.36 -3.10 -2.43
CA ASN A 31 -0.35 -2.74 -3.65
C ASN A 31 -1.78 -3.29 -3.69
N ASP A 32 -1.99 -4.54 -3.25
CA ASP A 32 -3.32 -5.15 -3.22
C ASP A 32 -4.25 -4.41 -2.24
N ASP A 33 -3.72 -3.99 -1.09
CA ASP A 33 -4.46 -3.15 -0.13
C ASP A 33 -4.79 -1.78 -0.70
N LEU A 34 -3.86 -1.12 -1.41
CA LEU A 34 -4.12 0.15 -2.09
C LEU A 34 -5.21 0.01 -3.16
N ILE A 35 -5.21 -1.06 -3.95
CA ILE A 35 -6.24 -1.32 -4.97
C ILE A 35 -7.60 -1.54 -4.31
N LYS A 36 -7.65 -2.32 -3.22
CA LYS A 36 -8.87 -2.59 -2.45
C LYS A 36 -9.46 -1.31 -1.85
N ASP A 37 -8.63 -0.51 -1.18
CA ASP A 37 -9.02 0.78 -0.60
C ASP A 37 -9.49 1.74 -1.70
N GLY A 38 -8.76 1.83 -2.82
CA GLY A 38 -9.10 2.68 -3.95
C GLY A 38 -10.43 2.30 -4.60
N LYS A 39 -10.69 1.00 -4.77
CA LYS A 39 -11.98 0.49 -5.24
C LYS A 39 -13.10 0.89 -4.28
N TYR A 40 -12.93 0.64 -2.98
CA TYR A 40 -13.95 0.96 -1.98
C TYR A 40 -14.28 2.46 -1.98
N TRP A 41 -13.26 3.32 -1.87
CA TRP A 41 -13.48 4.77 -1.81
C TRP A 41 -14.06 5.37 -3.09
N THR A 42 -13.70 4.84 -4.27
CA THR A 42 -14.22 5.37 -5.55
C THR A 42 -15.62 4.87 -5.89
N THR A 43 -16.04 3.72 -5.34
CA THR A 43 -17.34 3.09 -5.70
C THR A 43 -18.41 3.24 -4.63
N ALA A 44 -18.02 3.28 -3.35
CA ALA A 44 -18.94 3.27 -2.21
C ALA A 44 -18.99 4.62 -1.47
N CYS A 45 -18.10 5.55 -1.79
CA CYS A 45 -18.00 6.83 -1.11
C CYS A 45 -18.09 8.01 -2.09
N SER A 46 -18.46 9.16 -1.54
CA SER A 46 -18.38 10.45 -2.23
C SER A 46 -17.36 11.34 -1.54
N LEU A 47 -16.48 11.95 -2.32
CA LEU A 47 -15.49 12.91 -1.83
C LEU A 47 -16.20 14.23 -1.50
N LYS A 48 -16.17 14.65 -0.23
CA LYS A 48 -16.87 15.86 0.23
C LYS A 48 -15.94 17.05 0.33
N GLU A 49 -14.76 16.83 0.90
CA GLU A 49 -13.73 17.85 1.08
C GLU A 49 -12.38 17.22 0.78
N VAL A 50 -11.49 18.00 0.18
CA VAL A 50 -10.16 17.56 -0.22
C VAL A 50 -9.10 18.41 0.46
N ASP A 51 -7.97 17.78 0.76
CA ASP A 51 -6.76 18.45 1.21
C ASP A 51 -6.96 19.37 2.44
N ILE A 52 -7.77 18.90 3.40
CA ILE A 52 -8.05 19.62 4.63
C ILE A 52 -6.80 19.63 5.51
N PRO A 53 -6.23 20.81 5.83
CA PRO A 53 -5.07 20.89 6.70
C PRO A 53 -5.45 20.50 8.13
N THR A 54 -4.68 19.60 8.73
CA THR A 54 -4.91 19.11 10.10
C THR A 54 -3.96 19.73 11.12
N GLY A 55 -2.97 20.50 10.67
CA GLY A 55 -1.96 21.14 11.51
C GLY A 55 -0.61 21.29 10.78
N MET A 56 0.35 21.96 11.43
CA MET A 56 1.68 22.25 10.85
C MET A 56 2.57 20.99 10.68
N PHE A 57 2.29 19.92 11.43
CA PHE A 57 3.13 18.71 11.46
C PHE A 57 2.34 17.43 11.14
N THR A 58 1.15 17.57 10.56
CA THR A 58 0.26 16.46 10.27
C THR A 58 -0.11 16.49 8.79
N SER A 59 -0.23 15.32 8.19
CA SER A 59 -0.65 15.22 6.79
C SER A 59 -2.08 15.72 6.61
N ASN A 60 -2.33 16.35 5.47
CA ASN A 60 -3.67 16.75 5.07
C ASN A 60 -4.57 15.52 4.90
N ILE A 61 -5.87 15.74 5.02
CA ILE A 61 -6.88 14.69 4.88
C ILE A 61 -7.93 15.05 3.84
N ASN A 62 -8.44 14.03 3.17
CA ASN A 62 -9.67 14.05 2.43
C ASN A 62 -10.80 13.57 3.33
N ARG A 63 -11.97 14.21 3.23
CA ARG A 63 -13.19 13.80 3.91
C ARG A 63 -14.13 13.14 2.91
N LEU A 64 -14.46 11.89 3.19
CA LEU A 64 -15.35 11.07 2.38
C LEU A 64 -16.65 10.81 3.15
N ASP A 65 -17.73 10.67 2.41
CA ASP A 65 -19.01 10.17 2.89
C ASP A 65 -19.30 8.84 2.20
N CYS A 66 -19.22 7.77 2.98
CA CYS A 66 -19.43 6.40 2.55
C CYS A 66 -20.81 5.93 3.06
N SER A 67 -21.87 6.30 2.35
CA SER A 67 -23.26 5.97 2.68
C SER A 67 -23.71 6.47 4.07
N GLY A 68 -23.44 7.74 4.37
CA GLY A 68 -23.78 8.39 5.64
C GLY A 68 -22.69 8.24 6.71
N VAL A 69 -21.66 7.44 6.46
CA VAL A 69 -20.49 7.32 7.35
C VAL A 69 -19.39 8.24 6.86
N VAL A 70 -19.02 9.23 7.67
CA VAL A 70 -17.90 10.11 7.38
C VAL A 70 -16.58 9.39 7.68
N VAL A 71 -15.70 9.33 6.68
CA VAL A 71 -14.36 8.73 6.78
C VAL A 71 -13.32 9.77 6.41
N ASN A 72 -12.34 9.99 7.29
CA ASN A 72 -11.19 10.85 7.03
C ASN A 72 -10.02 9.98 6.56
N VAL A 73 -9.43 10.31 5.42
CA VAL A 73 -8.32 9.58 4.82
C VAL A 73 -7.20 10.56 4.53
N VAL A 74 -5.95 10.22 4.86
CA VAL A 74 -4.80 11.05 4.46
C VAL A 74 -4.78 11.26 2.94
N THR A 75 -4.63 12.51 2.48
CA THR A 75 -4.70 12.88 1.05
C THR A 75 -3.81 11.98 0.19
N ASP A 76 -2.53 11.86 0.56
CA ASP A 76 -1.56 11.01 -0.16
C ASP A 76 -1.97 9.55 -0.21
N LYS A 77 -2.60 9.02 0.85
CA LYS A 77 -3.09 7.63 0.88
C LYS A 77 -4.27 7.47 -0.08
N TYR A 78 -5.20 8.41 -0.07
CA TYR A 78 -6.34 8.41 -0.98
C TYR A 78 -5.86 8.44 -2.43
N ASP A 79 -4.95 9.35 -2.78
CA ASP A 79 -4.45 9.51 -4.14
C ASP A 79 -3.69 8.27 -4.62
N GLN A 80 -2.83 7.69 -3.77
CA GLN A 80 -2.14 6.44 -4.08
C GLN A 80 -3.12 5.29 -4.32
N ALA A 81 -4.14 5.15 -3.48
CA ALA A 81 -5.13 4.08 -3.60
C ALA A 81 -5.99 4.22 -4.86
N VAL A 82 -6.49 5.44 -5.14
CA VAL A 82 -7.25 5.74 -6.37
C VAL A 82 -6.40 5.49 -7.62
N SER A 83 -5.15 5.94 -7.61
CA SER A 83 -4.20 5.71 -8.71
C SER A 83 -3.94 4.22 -8.93
N ALA A 84 -3.66 3.46 -7.87
CA ALA A 84 -3.45 2.02 -7.94
C ALA A 84 -4.68 1.28 -8.52
N TYR A 85 -5.89 1.62 -8.05
CA TYR A 85 -7.13 1.05 -8.57
C TYR A 85 -7.40 1.43 -10.03
N ASN A 86 -7.11 2.68 -10.43
CA ASN A 86 -7.23 3.10 -11.83
C ASN A 86 -6.26 2.34 -12.73
N LYS A 87 -5.02 2.16 -12.28
CA LYS A 87 -4.02 1.39 -13.01
C LYS A 87 -4.41 -0.09 -13.12
N SER A 88 -4.97 -0.70 -12.07
CA SER A 88 -5.40 -2.10 -12.11
C SER A 88 -6.54 -2.34 -13.09
N LYS A 89 -7.43 -1.35 -13.30
CA LYS A 89 -8.50 -1.42 -14.31
C LYS A 89 -7.96 -1.39 -15.75
N ASN A 90 -6.88 -0.66 -15.99
CA ASN A 90 -6.27 -0.54 -17.32
C ASN A 90 -5.36 -1.71 -17.70
N GLN A 91 -5.12 -2.64 -16.77
CA GLN A 91 -4.32 -3.85 -16.97
C GLN A 91 -5.20 -5.11 -17.13
N GLY A 92 -6.52 -4.96 -17.09
CA GLY A 92 -7.51 -6.03 -17.23
C GLY A 92 -8.03 -6.18 -18.65
#